data_AF-A0A6J8ASR0-F1
#
_entry.id   AF-A0A6J8ASR0-F1
#
_cell.length_a   1.000
_cell.length_b   1.000
_cell.length_c   1.000
_cell.angle_alpha   90.00
_cell.angle_beta   90.00
_cell.angle_gamma   90.00
#
_symmetry.space_group_name_H-M   'P 1'
#
loop_
_entity.id
_entity.type
_entity.pdbx_description
1 polymer ?
#
loop_
_entity_poly.entity_id
_entity_poly.type
_entity_poly.pdbx_seq_one_letter_code
_entity_poly.pdbx_strand_id
1 'polypeptide(L)'
;MADEFVMDLEENEKDVIKFKNTKLRPIWEPMGNKECNVPCCNVQLSNFDKYIKHWSEVHVETITVYACIVCTERFGKRERAMQHASVVHRKERDDNNIKIIEVNNYKYKNDYGTLPYRKGSPLERKSIYEREKKKAQEERKLLKRKIEKHRGFN
;
A
#
# COMPACT_ATOMS: atom_id res chain seq x y z
N MET A 1 -46.16 -16.22 20.51
CA MET A 1 -45.08 -15.41 21.11
C MET A 1 -43.98 -15.39 20.07
N ALA A 2 -43.89 -14.30 19.31
CA ALA A 2 -42.89 -14.13 18.27
C ALA A 2 -41.56 -13.78 18.94
N ASP A 3 -40.53 -14.56 18.63
CA ASP A 3 -39.16 -14.34 19.09
C ASP A 3 -38.54 -13.28 18.19
N GLU A 4 -38.34 -12.09 18.75
CA GLU A 4 -37.85 -10.90 18.06
C GLU A 4 -36.31 -11.00 18.00
N PHE A 5 -35.80 -11.48 16.87
CA PHE A 5 -34.37 -11.58 16.61
C PHE A 5 -33.77 -10.18 16.40
N VAL A 6 -33.30 -9.57 17.49
CA VAL A 6 -32.55 -8.31 17.47
C VAL A 6 -31.13 -8.61 16.98
N MET A 7 -30.83 -8.27 15.73
CA MET A 7 -29.45 -8.15 15.27
C MET A 7 -28.96 -6.74 15.61
N ASP A 8 -28.15 -6.64 16.66
CA ASP A 8 -27.38 -5.45 16.97
C ASP A 8 -26.30 -5.23 15.89
N LEU A 9 -26.68 -4.52 14.83
CA LEU A 9 -25.78 -3.99 13.81
C LEU A 9 -25.24 -2.63 14.24
N GLU A 10 -24.47 -2.60 15.33
CA GLU A 10 -23.49 -1.53 15.54
C GLU A 10 -22.12 -2.00 15.05
N GLU A 11 -22.03 -2.28 13.74
CA GLU A 11 -20.73 -2.33 13.07
C GLU A 11 -20.20 -0.89 12.96
N ASN A 12 -19.27 -0.56 13.85
CA ASN A 12 -18.39 0.60 13.86
C ASN A 12 -18.08 1.13 12.44
N GLU A 13 -18.89 2.08 11.95
CA GLU A 13 -18.88 2.58 10.57
C GLU A 13 -17.51 3.12 10.13
N LYS A 14 -16.68 3.53 11.10
CA LYS A 14 -15.35 4.11 10.88
C LYS A 14 -14.34 3.09 10.36
N ASP A 15 -14.49 1.81 10.69
CA ASP A 15 -13.55 0.75 10.27
C ASP A 15 -13.94 0.10 8.94
N VAL A 16 -15.23 0.10 8.60
CA VAL A 16 -15.75 -0.41 7.32
C VAL A 16 -15.38 0.51 6.15
N ILE A 17 -15.30 1.82 6.40
CA ILE A 17 -15.00 2.84 5.37
C ILE A 17 -13.53 2.82 4.91
N LYS A 18 -12.58 2.45 5.77
CA LYS A 18 -11.14 2.53 5.46
C LYS A 18 -10.63 1.46 4.46
N PHE A 19 -11.32 0.32 4.33
CA PHE A 19 -10.81 -0.78 3.47
C PHE A 19 -11.79 -1.32 2.41
N LYS A 20 -13.12 -1.19 2.57
CA LYS A 20 -14.08 -1.84 1.65
C LYS A 20 -14.47 -1.04 0.41
N ASN A 21 -14.30 0.29 0.39
CA ASN A 21 -14.54 1.09 -0.83
C ASN A 21 -13.35 1.02 -1.81
N THR A 22 -13.08 -0.17 -2.32
CA THR A 22 -12.09 -0.44 -3.37
C THR A 22 -12.26 0.46 -4.59
N LYS A 23 -13.48 0.88 -4.93
CA LYS A 23 -13.76 1.69 -6.13
C LYS A 23 -13.27 3.14 -6.06
N LEU A 24 -13.14 3.73 -4.86
CA LEU A 24 -12.69 5.14 -4.69
C LEU A 24 -11.17 5.29 -4.76
N ARG A 25 -10.43 4.18 -4.60
CA ARG A 25 -8.97 4.19 -4.63
C ARG A 25 -8.45 4.28 -6.07
N PRO A 26 -7.46 5.15 -6.35
CA PRO A 26 -6.89 5.25 -7.68
C PRO A 26 -6.20 3.94 -8.07
N ILE A 27 -6.19 3.62 -9.36
CA ILE A 27 -5.60 2.38 -9.87
C ILE A 27 -4.09 2.59 -10.08
N TRP A 28 -3.29 1.64 -9.59
CA TRP A 28 -1.88 1.55 -10.00
C TRP A 28 -1.80 1.10 -11.45
N GLU A 29 -1.38 2.01 -12.33
CA GLU A 29 -1.20 1.68 -13.74
C GLU A 29 0.08 0.86 -13.90
N PRO A 30 0.06 -0.21 -14.70
CA PRO A 30 1.17 -1.16 -14.80
C PRO A 30 2.41 -0.61 -15.54
N MET A 31 2.36 0.60 -16.10
CA MET A 31 3.44 1.18 -16.89
C MET A 31 4.01 2.43 -16.22
N GLY A 32 5.35 2.48 -16.15
CA GLY A 32 6.11 3.63 -15.65
C GLY A 32 6.40 3.61 -14.15
N ASN A 33 7.45 4.33 -13.76
CA ASN A 33 7.67 4.68 -12.36
C ASN A 33 6.56 5.66 -11.94
N LYS A 34 5.92 5.40 -10.80
CA LYS A 34 4.94 6.33 -10.24
C LYS A 34 5.46 6.96 -8.97
N GLU A 35 5.13 8.22 -8.79
CA GLU A 35 5.35 8.93 -7.55
C GLU A 35 4.30 8.51 -6.52
N CYS A 36 4.72 8.49 -5.26
CA CYS A 36 3.78 8.38 -4.14
C CYS A 36 2.76 9.53 -4.25
N ASN A 37 1.48 9.20 -4.14
CA ASN A 37 0.39 10.17 -4.29
C ASN A 37 0.22 11.10 -3.08
N VAL A 38 1.03 10.91 -2.03
CA VAL A 38 1.09 11.81 -0.89
C VAL A 38 1.95 13.04 -1.25
N PRO A 39 1.40 14.26 -1.21
CA PRO A 39 2.08 15.48 -1.69
C PRO A 39 3.45 15.78 -1.06
N CYS A 40 3.70 15.31 0.17
CA CYS A 40 4.94 15.54 0.90
C CYS A 40 5.97 14.39 0.78
N CYS A 41 5.63 13.32 0.07
CA CYS A 41 6.47 12.14 -0.03
C CYS A 41 7.40 12.20 -1.24
N ASN A 42 6.84 12.49 -2.43
CA ASN A 42 7.57 12.64 -3.70
C ASN A 42 8.54 11.48 -4.04
N VAL A 43 8.32 10.28 -3.48
CA VAL A 43 9.15 9.10 -3.73
C VAL A 43 8.69 8.41 -5.02
N GLN A 44 9.63 8.19 -5.95
CA GLN A 44 9.39 7.42 -7.17
C GLN A 44 9.54 5.91 -6.92
N LEU A 45 8.53 5.15 -7.34
CA LEU A 45 8.42 3.72 -7.08
C LEU A 45 8.22 2.98 -8.40
N SER A 46 9.08 1.99 -8.62
CA SER A 46 9.16 1.28 -9.91
C SER A 46 8.08 0.22 -10.11
N ASN A 47 7.44 -0.24 -9.04
CA ASN A 47 6.38 -1.24 -9.10
C ASN A 47 5.42 -1.10 -7.91
N PHE A 48 4.27 -1.78 -8.03
CA PHE A 48 3.23 -1.76 -7.02
C PHE A 48 3.67 -2.37 -5.68
N ASP A 49 4.48 -3.44 -5.70
CA ASP A 49 4.91 -4.11 -4.47
C ASP A 49 5.82 -3.21 -3.62
N LYS A 50 6.74 -2.48 -4.26
CA LYS A 50 7.54 -1.44 -3.58
C LYS A 50 6.66 -0.32 -3.07
N TYR A 51 5.62 0.07 -3.81
CA TYR A 51 4.67 1.08 -3.36
C TYR A 51 3.89 0.65 -2.12
N ILE A 52 3.35 -0.58 -2.09
CA ILE A 52 2.64 -1.09 -0.92
C ILE A 52 3.56 -1.16 0.28
N LYS A 53 4.79 -1.65 0.09
CA LYS A 53 5.80 -1.65 1.15
C LYS A 53 6.08 -0.24 1.66
N HIS A 54 6.35 0.70 0.76
CA HIS A 54 6.57 2.10 1.10
C HIS A 54 5.39 2.69 1.89
N TRP A 55 4.16 2.46 1.43
CA TRP A 55 2.95 2.91 2.11
C TRP A 55 2.86 2.37 3.54
N SER A 56 3.06 1.05 3.72
CA SER A 56 3.03 0.42 5.04
C SER A 56 4.12 0.93 5.99
N GLU A 57 5.28 1.34 5.46
CA GLU A 57 6.41 1.79 6.25
C GLU A 57 6.37 3.28 6.59
N VAL A 58 5.69 4.10 5.79
CA VAL A 58 5.78 5.58 5.86
C VAL A 58 4.44 6.24 6.10
N HIS A 59 3.33 5.69 5.60
CA HIS A 59 2.01 6.32 5.68
C HIS A 59 1.06 5.61 6.65
N VAL A 60 1.58 4.65 7.42
CA VAL A 60 0.86 4.05 8.55
C VAL A 60 1.41 4.65 9.85
N GLU A 61 0.51 5.20 10.64
CA GLU A 61 0.82 5.92 11.89
C GLU A 61 1.42 5.01 12.96
N THR A 62 0.88 3.78 13.08
CA THR A 62 1.35 2.78 14.02
C THR A 62 1.99 1.61 13.29
N ILE A 63 3.06 1.06 13.87
CA ILE A 63 3.65 -0.19 13.41
C ILE A 63 3.54 -1.23 14.51
N THR A 64 3.27 -2.45 14.06
CA THR A 64 3.29 -3.63 14.93
C THR A 64 4.73 -4.06 15.16
N VAL A 65 5.13 -4.15 16.42
CA VAL A 65 6.44 -4.68 16.83
C VAL A 65 6.27 -5.80 17.84
N TYR A 66 7.28 -6.66 17.91
CA TYR A 66 7.31 -7.82 18.79
C TYR A 66 8.19 -7.47 19.98
N ALA A 67 7.61 -7.43 21.18
CA ALA A 67 8.37 -7.16 22.40
C ALA A 67 8.55 -8.44 23.21
N CYS A 68 9.76 -8.65 23.73
CA CYS A 68 10.01 -9.71 24.70
C CYS A 68 9.28 -9.37 26.01
N ILE A 69 8.59 -10.33 26.61
CA ILE A 69 7.86 -10.10 27.86
C ILE A 69 8.84 -9.95 29.04
N VAL A 70 9.99 -10.63 28.98
CA VAL A 70 10.93 -10.71 30.10
C VAL A 70 11.83 -9.48 30.22
N CYS A 71 12.38 -8.99 29.12
CA CYS A 71 13.26 -7.81 29.14
C CYS A 71 12.64 -6.56 28.48
N THR A 72 11.44 -6.68 27.89
CA THR A 72 10.73 -5.58 27.19
C THR A 72 11.43 -5.02 25.94
N GLU A 73 12.53 -5.63 25.50
CA GLU A 73 13.18 -5.27 24.23
C GLU A 73 12.23 -5.45 23.04
N ARG A 74 12.31 -4.53 22.07
CA ARG A 74 11.39 -4.44 20.94
C ARG A 74 12.09 -4.80 19.64
N PHE A 75 11.39 -5.58 18.81
CA PHE A 75 11.90 -6.08 17.55
C PHE A 75 10.88 -5.83 16.42
N GLY A 76 11.36 -5.40 15.26
CA GLY A 76 10.51 -5.24 14.07
C GLY A 76 10.12 -6.55 13.38
N LYS A 77 10.60 -7.70 13.85
CA LYS A 77 10.31 -9.03 13.29
C LYS A 77 10.16 -10.07 14.40
N ARG A 78 9.23 -11.00 14.22
CA ARG A 78 8.94 -12.07 15.18
C ARG A 78 10.15 -12.99 15.38
N GLU A 79 10.81 -13.38 14.29
CA GLU A 79 11.94 -14.32 14.35
C GLU A 79 13.12 -13.74 15.13
N ARG A 80 13.31 -12.41 15.06
CA ARG A 80 14.34 -11.72 15.84
C ARG A 80 14.03 -11.72 17.34
N ALA A 81 12.75 -11.50 17.70
CA ALA A 81 12.33 -11.59 19.10
C ALA A 81 12.49 -13.02 19.65
N MET A 82 12.15 -14.04 18.85
CA MET A 82 12.34 -15.45 19.21
C MET A 82 13.82 -15.81 19.38
N GLN A 83 14.66 -15.36 18.44
CA GLN A 83 16.10 -15.59 18.53
C GLN A 83 16.68 -14.92 19.77
N HIS A 84 16.31 -13.67 20.04
CA HIS A 84 16.68 -12.96 21.26
C HIS A 84 16.30 -13.78 22.51
N ALA A 85 15.04 -14.22 22.64
CA ALA A 85 14.60 -15.00 23.80
C ALA A 85 15.39 -16.31 23.95
N SER A 86 15.72 -16.97 22.83
CA SER A 86 16.50 -18.20 22.85
C SER A 86 17.96 -18.01 23.31
N VAL A 87 18.59 -16.88 22.96
CA VAL A 87 20.00 -16.60 23.25
C VAL A 87 20.17 -15.98 24.64
N VAL A 88 19.33 -15.00 24.96
CA VAL A 88 19.44 -14.18 26.17
C VAL A 88 18.75 -14.84 27.34
N HIS A 89 17.57 -15.45 27.13
CA HIS A 89 16.76 -16.02 28.19
C HIS A 89 16.86 -17.56 28.30
N ARG A 90 17.55 -18.24 27.35
CA ARG A 90 18.00 -19.66 27.31
C ARG A 90 16.98 -20.78 27.63
N LYS A 91 15.82 -20.47 28.20
CA LYS A 91 14.75 -21.37 28.65
C LYS A 91 13.37 -20.96 28.12
N GLU A 92 13.30 -19.91 27.31
CA GLU A 92 12.07 -19.22 26.94
C GLU A 92 11.84 -19.20 25.44
N ARG A 93 12.10 -20.33 24.77
CA ARG A 93 11.81 -20.49 23.34
C ARG A 93 10.31 -20.72 23.07
N ASP A 94 9.47 -20.11 23.89
CA ASP A 94 8.03 -20.23 23.81
C ASP A 94 7.47 -18.97 23.14
N ASP A 95 6.60 -19.20 22.16
CA ASP A 95 5.85 -18.16 21.45
C ASP A 95 5.09 -17.24 22.42
N ASN A 96 4.77 -17.75 23.61
CA ASN A 96 4.09 -17.06 24.69
C ASN A 96 4.92 -15.95 25.34
N ASN A 97 6.24 -15.92 25.16
CA ASN A 97 7.12 -14.91 25.76
C ASN A 97 7.30 -13.66 24.88
N ILE A 98 6.57 -13.58 23.77
CA ILE A 98 6.57 -12.45 22.84
C ILE A 98 5.18 -11.83 22.83
N LYS A 99 5.10 -10.56 23.20
CA LYS A 99 3.88 -9.77 23.07
C LYS A 99 3.93 -8.93 21.79
N ILE A 100 2.82 -8.88 21.08
CA ILE A 100 2.63 -7.97 19.96
C ILE A 100 2.19 -6.62 20.53
N ILE A 101 2.91 -5.55 20.23
CA ILE A 101 2.55 -4.20 20.64
C ILE A 101 2.53 -3.27 19.43
N GLU A 102 1.65 -2.29 19.46
CA GLU A 102 1.63 -1.21 18.49
C GLU A 102 2.41 -0.02 19.04
N VAL A 103 3.30 0.53 18.21
CA VAL A 103 4.11 1.70 18.56
C VAL A 103 4.00 2.74 17.46
N ASN A 104 4.18 4.00 17.82
CA ASN A 104 4.22 5.09 16.84
C ASN A 104 5.35 4.87 15.83
N ASN A 105 5.01 4.97 14.57
CA ASN A 105 5.96 4.85 13.49
C ASN A 105 6.77 6.15 13.37
N TYR A 106 8.06 6.10 13.72
CA TYR A 106 8.95 7.26 13.61
C TYR A 106 9.14 7.75 12.16
N LYS A 107 8.86 6.90 11.16
CA LYS A 107 8.88 7.27 9.74
C LYS A 107 7.56 7.82 9.26
N TYR A 108 6.55 7.91 10.12
CA TYR A 108 5.23 8.34 9.74
C TYR A 108 5.27 9.73 9.10
N LYS A 109 4.71 9.81 7.90
CA LYS A 109 4.36 11.06 7.22
C LYS A 109 2.86 11.06 7.02
N ASN A 110 2.22 12.12 7.52
CA ASN A 110 0.80 12.34 7.37
C ASN A 110 0.41 12.21 5.88
N ASP A 111 -0.57 11.36 5.62
CA ASP A 111 -1.10 11.07 4.28
C ASP A 111 -2.10 12.14 3.83
N TYR A 112 -2.43 13.12 4.67
CA TYR A 112 -3.42 14.17 4.44
C TYR A 112 -4.78 13.62 4.00
N GLY A 113 -5.15 12.41 4.42
CA GLY A 113 -6.37 11.73 3.99
C GLY A 113 -6.34 11.25 2.54
N THR A 114 -5.16 11.21 1.91
CA THR A 114 -5.01 10.62 0.58
C THR A 114 -5.19 9.11 0.65
N LEU A 115 -5.96 8.57 -0.30
CA LEU A 115 -6.20 7.14 -0.37
C LEU A 115 -5.08 6.43 -1.15
N PRO A 116 -4.59 5.27 -0.69
CA PRO A 116 -3.55 4.55 -1.40
C PRO A 116 -4.02 4.01 -2.75
N TYR A 117 -3.10 3.82 -3.69
CA TYR A 117 -3.37 3.11 -4.92
C TYR A 117 -3.82 1.68 -4.64
N ARG A 118 -4.69 1.16 -5.50
CA ARG A 118 -5.08 -0.25 -5.52
C ARG A 118 -4.59 -0.96 -6.78
N LYS A 119 -4.54 -2.29 -6.70
CA LYS A 119 -4.41 -3.13 -7.89
C LYS A 119 -5.74 -3.11 -8.65
N GLY A 120 -5.73 -2.63 -9.89
CA GLY A 120 -6.90 -2.70 -10.78
C GLY A 120 -7.31 -4.16 -11.05
N SER A 121 -8.58 -4.42 -11.32
CA SER A 121 -9.08 -5.71 -11.81
C SER A 121 -8.51 -6.04 -13.20
N PRO A 122 -8.56 -7.30 -13.66
CA PRO A 122 -8.08 -7.67 -14.99
C PRO A 122 -8.73 -6.85 -16.13
N LEU A 123 -10.04 -6.60 -16.03
CA LEU A 123 -10.78 -5.80 -17.02
C LEU A 123 -10.32 -4.33 -17.03
N GLU A 124 -10.15 -3.73 -15.86
CA GLU A 124 -9.65 -2.35 -15.75
C GLU A 124 -8.23 -2.22 -16.32
N ARG A 125 -7.34 -3.17 -16.00
CA ARG A 125 -5.97 -3.17 -16.57
C ARG A 125 -5.98 -3.30 -18.09
N LYS A 126 -6.87 -4.14 -18.65
CA LYS A 126 -7.03 -4.28 -20.10
C LYS A 126 -7.49 -2.98 -20.73
N SER A 127 -8.47 -2.30 -20.11
CA SER A 127 -8.96 -1.01 -20.60
C SER A 127 -7.89 0.09 -20.60
N ILE A 128 -7.03 0.12 -19.58
CA ILE A 128 -5.88 1.05 -19.49
C ILE A 128 -4.88 0.75 -20.62
N TYR A 129 -4.55 -0.52 -20.83
CA TYR A 129 -3.66 -0.94 -21.91
C TYR A 129 -4.19 -0.54 -23.30
N GLU A 130 -5.48 -0.75 -23.57
CA GLU A 130 -6.11 -0.37 -24.84
C GLU A 130 -6.09 1.15 -25.07
N ARG A 131 -6.33 1.94 -24.01
CA ARG A 131 -6.24 3.40 -24.05
C ARG A 131 -4.83 3.88 -24.37
N GLU A 132 -3.82 3.35 -23.68
CA GLU A 132 -2.42 3.69 -23.91
C GLU A 132 -1.97 3.29 -25.32
N LYS A 133 -2.40 2.12 -25.80
CA LYS A 133 -2.14 1.68 -27.18
C LYS A 133 -2.71 2.65 -28.21
N LYS A 134 -3.95 3.13 -28.01
CA LYS A 134 -4.59 4.11 -28.89
C LYS A 134 -3.84 5.44 -28.89
N LYS A 135 -3.46 5.93 -27.70
CA LYS A 135 -2.67 7.16 -27.54
C LYS A 135 -1.32 7.07 -28.27
N ALA A 136 -0.58 5.97 -28.09
CA ALA A 136 0.68 5.73 -28.79
C ALA A 136 0.52 5.68 -30.32
N GLN A 137 -0.59 5.12 -30.83
CA GLN A 137 -0.88 5.14 -32.27
C GLN A 137 -1.15 6.56 -32.78
N GLU A 138 -1.89 7.38 -32.04
CA GLU A 138 -2.17 8.78 -32.38
C GLU A 138 -0.89 9.63 -32.36
N GLU A 139 -0.04 9.46 -31.35
CA GLU A 139 1.27 10.13 -31.27
C GLU A 139 2.18 9.76 -32.45
N ARG A 140 2.22 8.49 -32.85
CA ARG A 140 2.96 8.04 -34.04
C ARG A 140 2.43 8.70 -35.32
N LYS A 141 1.11 8.79 -35.49
CA LYS A 141 0.48 9.46 -36.64
C LYS A 141 0.80 10.96 -36.66
N LEU A 142 0.75 11.62 -35.50
CA LEU A 142 1.11 13.03 -35.37
C LEU A 142 2.59 13.26 -35.70
N LEU A 143 3.47 12.41 -35.19
CA LEU A 143 4.90 12.47 -35.46
C LEU A 143 5.18 12.30 -36.97
N LYS A 144 4.53 11.34 -37.63
CA LYS A 144 4.63 11.14 -39.08
C LYS A 144 4.23 12.41 -39.85
N ARG A 145 3.10 13.02 -39.50
CA ARG A 145 2.63 14.28 -40.11
C ARG A 145 3.62 15.44 -39.88
N LYS A 146 4.24 15.54 -38.70
CA LYS A 146 5.27 16.55 -38.40
C LYS A 146 6.50 16.36 -39.28
N ILE A 147 6.95 15.12 -39.47
CA ILE A 147 8.09 14.78 -40.33
C ILE A 147 7.78 15.09 -41.80
N GLU A 148 6.59 14.72 -42.29
CA GLU A 148 6.14 15.02 -43.66
C GLU A 148 6.10 16.53 -43.94
N LYS A 149 5.59 17.33 -42.99
CA LYS A 149 5.61 18.79 -43.09
C LYS A 149 7.02 19.37 -43.14
N HIS A 150 7.94 18.86 -42.30
CA HIS A 150 9.33 19.33 -42.33
C HIS A 150 10.07 18.94 -43.60
N ARG A 151 9.74 17.80 -44.22
CA ARG A 151 10.35 17.35 -45.47
C ARG A 151 9.82 18.08 -46.71
N GLY A 152 8.62 18.63 -46.67
CA GLY A 152 8.03 19.41 -47.77
C GLY A 152 8.38 20.90 -47.77
N PHE A 153 9.26 21.35 -46.87
CA PHE A 153 9.73 22.74 -46.75
C PHE A 153 11.20 22.93 -47.20
N ASN A 154 11.82 21.89 -47.78
CA ASN A 154 13.15 21.93 -48.41
C ASN A 154 13.03 21.72 -49.92
#